data_AF-A0A7Z2JIG5-F1
#
_entry.id   AF-A0A7Z2JIG5-F1
#
_cell.length_a   1.000
_cell.length_b   1.000
_cell.length_c   1.000
_cell.angle_alpha   90.00
_cell.angle_beta   90.00
_cell.angle_gamma   90.00
#
_symmetry.space_group_name_H-M   'P 1'
#
loop_
_entity.id
_entity.type
_entity.pdbx_description
1 polymer ?
#
loop_
_entity_poly.entity_id
_entity_poly.type
_entity_poly.pdbx_seq_one_letter_code
_entity_poly.pdbx_strand_id
1 'polypeptide(L)'
;MKKNLIGGRFARTMLASLAAAACISTTMQAANAAASAATSATADAPNANAALVAHGEYLARAGDCIACHTTQGGKPFAGGLKFDTPIGAIYSTNITPDSNTGIGKWSYDDFAKAVRQGVRPNGDTLYPAMPFPSYARLSDDDMKALYAYFMQGVAPVPAGNRAVDIPWPLSMRWPLSFWRLLFAPKVQVFDGTHYNDAIVARGAYLVQGLGHCGACHTPRARTMQELALTDLEGDDFLAGGAAIDGWVPTNLRGNARTGLGAWSEDDIVQFLKSGRNLHTAAFGGMTDVVQHSMQHMTDADLLAMARYLKTLPTSDAKETPYAYDDAAAQALQGGNASARGAAVYRDNCMACHRSTGRGYTRVFPALGGNPVVQGKDPTSLIHVLLTGNALMGTKTAPSTITMPGFGWRLSDQEVADVSTFVRTSWGNAGTPVSAADVAKVRKTVTVNAPELPPGASLER
;
A
#
# COMPACT_ATOMS: atom_id res chain seq x y z
N MET A 1 86.53 25.78 6.23
CA MET A 1 86.33 26.96 7.10
C MET A 1 86.15 26.47 8.53
N LYS A 2 87.19 26.64 9.37
CA LYS A 2 87.18 27.36 10.65
C LYS A 2 86.16 26.81 11.67
N LYS A 3 86.60 26.04 12.69
CA LYS A 3 87.12 26.52 14.00
C LYS A 3 86.00 27.12 14.86
N ASN A 4 85.62 26.53 16.01
CA ASN A 4 86.09 26.86 17.38
C ASN A 4 84.90 26.56 18.34
N LEU A 5 84.94 26.35 19.66
CA LEU A 5 85.92 26.36 20.77
C LEU A 5 85.16 25.66 21.96
N ILE A 6 85.79 24.80 22.79
CA ILE A 6 86.20 25.04 24.21
C ILE A 6 85.04 25.49 25.14
N GLY A 7 84.79 24.95 26.34
CA GLY A 7 85.50 24.04 27.23
C GLY A 7 85.22 24.40 28.72
N GLY A 8 85.41 23.44 29.63
CA GLY A 8 85.56 23.64 31.10
C GLY A 8 84.26 23.76 31.92
N ARG A 9 84.20 23.44 33.22
CA ARG A 9 85.15 22.95 34.24
C ARG A 9 84.30 22.61 35.50
N PHE A 10 84.74 21.62 36.29
CA PHE A 10 84.73 21.53 37.78
C PHE A 10 83.43 21.81 38.56
N ALA A 11 82.85 20.84 39.29
CA ALA A 11 83.27 20.20 40.55
C ALA A 11 82.60 20.79 41.80
N ARG A 12 82.12 19.87 42.67
CA ARG A 12 81.69 20.06 44.09
C ARG A 12 80.32 20.77 44.25
N THR A 13 79.39 20.37 45.11
CA THR A 13 79.54 19.78 46.45
C THR A 13 78.20 19.21 46.93
N MET A 14 78.28 18.14 47.73
CA MET A 14 77.33 17.66 48.76
C MET A 14 76.05 18.47 48.98
N LEU A 15 74.89 17.79 48.95
CA LEU A 15 73.96 17.69 50.10
C LEU A 15 72.82 16.72 49.78
N ALA A 16 72.34 16.04 50.81
CA ALA A 16 71.02 15.38 50.91
C ALA A 16 70.84 13.97 50.35
N SER A 17 71.66 13.04 50.84
CA SER A 17 71.31 11.63 51.05
C SER A 17 70.22 11.47 52.12
N LEU A 18 69.01 11.98 51.86
CA LEU A 18 67.85 11.85 52.77
C LEU A 18 66.49 11.96 52.05
N ALA A 19 66.43 11.62 50.76
CA ALA A 19 65.20 11.60 49.95
C ALA A 19 64.95 10.26 49.24
N ALA A 20 65.57 9.16 49.70
CA ALA A 20 65.44 7.84 49.09
C ALA A 20 64.55 6.86 49.89
N ALA A 21 63.93 7.31 50.99
CA ALA A 21 63.08 6.48 51.87
C ALA A 21 61.63 6.97 52.01
N ALA A 22 61.20 7.96 51.22
CA ALA A 22 59.82 8.45 51.19
C ALA A 22 59.13 8.29 49.81
N CYS A 23 59.77 7.62 48.85
CA CYS A 23 59.25 7.43 47.49
C CYS A 23 58.90 5.97 47.13
N ILE A 24 58.98 5.04 48.09
CA ILE A 24 58.64 3.62 47.87
C ILE A 24 57.26 3.26 48.47
N SER A 25 56.64 4.15 49.24
CA SER A 25 55.32 3.92 49.85
C SER A 25 54.15 4.60 49.12
N THR A 26 54.42 5.44 48.11
CA THR A 26 53.38 6.19 47.36
C THR A 26 53.19 5.71 45.92
N THR A 27 53.98 4.75 45.43
CA THR A 27 53.85 4.23 44.06
C THR A 27 53.05 2.92 43.95
N MET A 28 52.69 2.28 45.07
CA MET A 28 51.81 1.09 45.07
C MET A 28 50.32 1.40 45.27
N GLN A 29 49.93 2.66 45.51
CA GLN A 29 48.51 3.03 45.65
C GLN A 29 47.93 3.77 44.43
N ALA A 30 48.76 4.11 43.44
CA ALA A 30 48.32 4.69 42.17
C ALA A 30 48.08 3.64 41.05
N ALA A 31 48.60 2.41 41.20
CA ALA A 31 48.40 1.34 40.23
C ALA A 31 47.05 0.60 40.37
N ASN A 32 46.37 0.74 41.52
CA ASN A 32 45.02 0.18 41.73
C ASN A 32 43.88 1.17 41.46
N ALA A 33 44.16 2.43 41.10
CA ALA A 33 43.14 3.40 40.68
C ALA A 33 42.94 3.43 39.15
N ALA A 34 43.87 2.86 38.38
CA ALA A 34 43.77 2.75 36.92
C ALA A 34 43.08 1.45 36.44
N ALA A 35 42.74 0.53 37.34
CA ALA A 35 42.03 -0.72 37.05
C ALA A 35 40.57 -0.73 37.52
N SER A 36 40.02 0.41 37.96
CA SER A 36 38.60 0.53 38.38
C SER A 36 37.86 1.71 37.74
N ALA A 37 38.38 2.25 36.63
CA ALA A 37 37.66 3.19 35.76
C ALA A 37 37.23 2.56 34.43
N ALA A 38 37.15 1.22 34.37
CA ALA A 38 36.58 0.46 33.28
C ALA A 38 35.22 -0.12 33.70
N THR A 39 34.31 0.75 34.12
CA THR A 39 32.89 0.41 34.25
C THR A 39 32.08 1.56 33.67
N SER A 40 31.21 1.21 32.73
CA SER A 40 30.15 2.07 32.17
C SER A 40 30.55 3.03 31.05
N ALA A 41 31.26 2.52 30.05
CA ALA A 41 30.97 2.93 28.67
C ALA A 41 30.14 1.81 28.03
N THR A 42 28.88 1.66 28.48
CA THR A 42 27.86 1.09 27.61
C THR A 42 27.72 2.07 26.46
N ALA A 43 28.48 1.84 25.39
CA ALA A 43 28.10 2.35 24.09
C ALA A 43 26.62 1.98 23.91
N ASP A 44 25.77 2.99 23.75
CA ASP A 44 24.35 2.81 23.44
C ASP A 44 24.27 1.94 22.18
N ALA A 45 24.11 0.62 22.38
CA ALA A 45 23.39 -0.19 21.43
C ALA A 45 22.04 0.53 21.28
N PRO A 46 21.65 0.98 20.07
CA PRO A 46 20.36 1.64 19.90
C PRO A 46 19.31 0.83 20.65
N ASN A 47 18.64 1.46 21.62
CA ASN A 47 17.76 0.79 22.59
C ASN A 47 16.97 -0.31 21.86
N ALA A 48 17.31 -1.58 22.10
CA ALA A 48 16.81 -2.69 21.29
C ALA A 48 15.28 -2.71 21.21
N ASN A 49 14.62 -2.19 22.25
CA ASN A 49 13.19 -1.99 22.30
C ASN A 49 12.71 -0.88 21.35
N ALA A 50 13.42 0.25 21.26
CA ALA A 50 13.10 1.33 20.32
C ALA A 50 13.26 0.87 18.86
N ALA A 51 14.29 0.06 18.55
CA ALA A 51 14.47 -0.53 17.23
C ALA A 51 13.33 -1.51 16.89
N LEU A 52 12.91 -2.33 17.85
CA LEU A 52 11.77 -3.24 17.68
C LEU A 52 10.45 -2.49 17.43
N VAL A 53 10.19 -1.42 18.19
CA VAL A 53 9.01 -0.56 18.01
C VAL A 53 9.03 0.16 16.66
N ALA A 54 10.18 0.66 16.22
CA ALA A 54 10.33 1.29 14.91
C ALA A 54 10.12 0.30 13.76
N HIS A 55 10.61 -0.93 13.90
CA HIS A 55 10.33 -2.01 12.94
C HIS A 55 8.84 -2.37 12.92
N GLY A 56 8.20 -2.43 14.09
CA GLY A 56 6.75 -2.63 14.20
C GLY A 56 5.93 -1.51 13.55
N GLU A 57 6.37 -0.25 13.69
CA GLU A 57 5.74 0.88 13.00
C GLU A 57 5.85 0.73 11.48
N TYR A 58 7.04 0.36 10.99
CA TYR A 58 7.27 0.10 9.57
C TYR A 58 6.36 -1.00 9.03
N LEU A 59 6.24 -2.12 9.75
CA LEU A 59 5.36 -3.22 9.38
C LEU A 59 3.87 -2.83 9.45
N ALA A 60 3.46 -2.03 10.43
CA ALA A 60 2.09 -1.53 10.54
C ALA A 60 1.73 -0.60 9.38
N ARG A 61 2.71 0.18 8.88
CA ARG A 61 2.58 0.94 7.63
C ARG A 61 2.48 0.00 6.43
N ALA A 62 3.42 -0.92 6.26
CA ALA A 62 3.41 -1.87 5.15
C ALA A 62 2.12 -2.70 5.08
N GLY A 63 1.56 -3.08 6.23
CA GLY A 63 0.29 -3.79 6.39
C GLY A 63 -0.96 -2.93 6.32
N ASP A 64 -0.82 -1.65 5.96
CA ASP A 64 -1.89 -0.66 5.81
C ASP A 64 -2.87 -0.59 7.01
N CYS A 65 -2.37 -0.89 8.22
CA CYS A 65 -3.22 -1.04 9.40
C CYS A 65 -3.98 0.25 9.71
N ILE A 66 -3.35 1.41 9.44
CA ILE A 66 -3.92 2.73 9.71
C ILE A 66 -5.09 3.05 8.77
N ALA A 67 -5.05 2.62 7.51
CA ALA A 67 -6.11 2.89 6.54
C ALA A 67 -7.42 2.22 6.96
N CYS A 68 -7.34 1.00 7.50
CA CYS A 68 -8.52 0.26 7.95
C CYS A 68 -8.97 0.66 9.37
N HIS A 69 -8.03 0.92 10.28
CA HIS A 69 -8.33 1.17 11.70
C HIS A 69 -8.41 2.65 12.08
N THR A 70 -8.63 3.56 11.12
CA THR A 70 -8.78 4.99 11.38
C THR A 70 -9.93 5.56 10.54
N THR A 71 -10.84 6.31 11.15
CA THR A 71 -11.85 7.07 10.42
C THR A 71 -11.30 8.41 9.92
N GLN A 72 -11.93 8.97 8.89
CA GLN A 72 -11.62 10.33 8.44
C GLN A 72 -11.81 11.33 9.58
N GLY A 73 -10.76 12.10 9.90
CA GLY A 73 -10.74 13.03 11.03
C GLY A 73 -10.65 12.36 12.42
N GLY A 74 -10.60 11.03 12.47
CA GLY A 74 -10.47 10.25 13.70
C GLY A 74 -9.05 10.21 14.26
N LYS A 75 -8.91 9.62 15.45
CA LYS A 75 -7.59 9.34 16.03
C LYS A 75 -6.99 8.08 15.41
N PRO A 76 -5.67 8.04 15.14
CA PRO A 76 -5.03 6.87 14.54
C PRO A 76 -5.36 5.58 15.31
N PHE A 77 -5.70 4.52 14.56
CA PHE A 77 -5.94 3.17 15.09
C PHE A 77 -7.15 3.01 16.02
N ALA A 78 -7.95 4.05 16.24
CA ALA A 78 -9.11 4.03 17.13
C ALA A 78 -10.35 3.30 16.55
N GLY A 79 -10.26 2.79 15.32
CA GLY A 79 -11.32 2.06 14.65
C GLY A 79 -12.49 2.93 14.19
N GLY A 80 -13.61 2.29 13.89
CA GLY A 80 -14.88 2.92 13.50
C GLY A 80 -15.06 3.14 12.00
N LEU A 81 -14.09 2.75 11.15
CA LEU A 81 -14.23 2.85 9.70
C LEU A 81 -15.31 1.89 9.23
N LYS A 82 -16.26 2.40 8.46
CA LYS A 82 -17.37 1.62 7.91
C LYS A 82 -16.93 0.94 6.62
N PHE A 83 -17.19 -0.37 6.53
CA PHE A 83 -17.10 -1.13 5.28
C PHE A 83 -18.48 -1.63 4.92
N ASP A 84 -18.96 -1.24 3.73
CA ASP A 84 -20.21 -1.72 3.19
C ASP A 84 -20.01 -3.09 2.57
N THR A 85 -20.74 -4.09 3.05
CA THR A 85 -20.72 -5.45 2.48
C THR A 85 -22.10 -5.82 1.93
N PRO A 86 -22.21 -6.80 1.02
CA PRO A 86 -23.51 -7.23 0.49
C PRO A 86 -24.51 -7.72 1.55
N ILE A 87 -24.04 -8.06 2.75
CA ILE A 87 -24.86 -8.57 3.85
C ILE A 87 -25.08 -7.55 4.98
N GLY A 88 -24.59 -6.31 4.83
CA GLY A 88 -24.66 -5.26 5.86
C GLY A 88 -23.31 -4.61 6.13
N ALA A 89 -23.30 -3.55 6.95
CA ALA A 89 -22.06 -2.83 7.23
C ALA A 89 -21.28 -3.47 8.38
N ILE A 90 -19.97 -3.54 8.24
CA ILE A 90 -19.04 -3.86 9.33
C ILE A 90 -18.19 -2.64 9.68
N TYR A 91 -17.65 -2.63 10.89
CA TYR A 91 -16.85 -1.52 11.40
C TYR A 91 -15.50 -2.02 11.90
N SER A 92 -14.41 -1.31 11.57
CA SER A 92 -13.10 -1.61 12.14
C SER A 92 -13.08 -1.38 13.64
N THR A 93 -12.24 -2.14 14.33
CA THR A 93 -12.12 -2.06 15.79
C THR A 93 -10.98 -1.13 16.22
N ASN A 94 -11.06 -0.60 17.43
CA ASN A 94 -9.97 0.08 18.10
C ASN A 94 -8.84 -0.92 18.40
N ILE A 95 -7.65 -0.68 17.84
CA ILE A 95 -6.44 -1.49 18.06
C ILE A 95 -5.34 -0.73 18.81
N THR A 96 -5.69 0.39 19.46
CA THR A 96 -4.79 1.11 20.37
C THR A 96 -4.58 0.32 21.67
N PRO A 97 -3.54 0.61 22.48
CA PRO A 97 -3.30 -0.08 23.74
C PRO A 97 -4.23 0.36 24.88
N ASP A 98 -5.35 1.01 24.57
CA ASP A 98 -6.37 1.31 25.57
C ASP A 98 -6.91 0.01 26.20
N SER A 99 -6.91 -0.06 27.54
CA SER A 99 -7.23 -1.29 28.27
C SER A 99 -8.72 -1.62 28.32
N ASN A 100 -9.59 -0.66 27.98
CA ASN A 100 -11.04 -0.81 28.13
C ASN A 100 -11.73 -1.05 26.78
N THR A 101 -11.25 -0.39 25.74
CA THR A 101 -11.88 -0.32 24.42
C THR A 101 -10.97 -0.80 23.29
N GLY A 102 -9.65 -0.82 23.50
CA GLY A 102 -8.64 -1.30 22.56
C GLY A 102 -8.11 -2.70 22.90
N ILE A 103 -6.86 -2.96 22.50
CA ILE A 103 -6.17 -4.24 22.71
C ILE A 103 -5.26 -4.26 23.94
N GLY A 104 -5.34 -3.25 24.82
CA GLY A 104 -4.41 -3.07 25.94
C GLY A 104 -4.33 -4.24 26.95
N LYS A 105 -5.32 -5.14 26.97
CA LYS A 105 -5.35 -6.35 27.80
C LYS A 105 -4.95 -7.63 27.07
N TRP A 106 -4.69 -7.55 25.76
CA TRP A 106 -4.37 -8.73 24.95
C TRP A 106 -2.94 -9.15 25.21
N SER A 107 -2.73 -10.45 25.42
CA SER A 107 -1.39 -11.03 25.38
C SER A 107 -0.82 -10.99 23.97
N TYR A 108 0.48 -11.24 23.83
CA TYR A 108 1.09 -11.47 22.51
C TYR A 108 0.39 -12.61 21.76
N ASP A 109 0.07 -13.70 22.46
CA ASP A 109 -0.57 -14.87 21.83
C ASP A 109 -1.98 -14.52 21.33
N ASP A 110 -2.75 -13.75 22.10
CA ASP A 110 -4.06 -13.25 21.66
C ASP A 110 -3.95 -12.39 20.40
N PHE A 111 -2.99 -11.46 20.38
CA PHE A 111 -2.72 -10.61 19.23
C PHE A 111 -2.31 -11.44 18.02
N ALA A 112 -1.35 -12.35 18.18
CA ALA A 112 -0.86 -13.20 17.10
C ALA A 112 -1.96 -14.12 16.54
N LYS A 113 -2.86 -14.63 17.39
CA LYS A 113 -4.00 -15.44 16.98
C LYS A 113 -5.04 -14.61 16.23
N ALA A 114 -5.31 -13.38 16.67
CA ALA A 114 -6.23 -12.49 15.97
C ALA A 114 -5.68 -12.12 14.59
N VAL A 115 -4.40 -11.75 14.50
CA VAL A 115 -3.79 -11.26 13.26
C VAL A 115 -3.55 -12.38 12.25
N ARG A 116 -3.03 -13.53 12.68
CA ARG A 116 -2.65 -14.64 11.77
C ARG A 116 -3.73 -15.68 11.57
N GLN A 117 -4.67 -15.81 12.51
CA GLN A 117 -5.71 -16.84 12.47
C GLN A 117 -7.12 -16.28 12.43
N GLY A 118 -7.31 -14.96 12.55
CA GLY A 118 -8.63 -14.36 12.59
C GLY A 118 -9.46 -14.74 13.82
N VAL A 119 -8.83 -15.03 14.97
CA VAL A 119 -9.52 -15.44 16.22
C VAL A 119 -9.27 -14.44 17.32
N ARG A 120 -10.35 -13.86 17.86
CA ARG A 120 -10.30 -12.93 19.00
C ARG A 120 -10.03 -13.69 20.32
N PRO A 121 -9.59 -13.00 21.39
CA PRO A 121 -9.39 -13.63 22.71
C PRO A 121 -10.64 -14.35 23.25
N ASN A 122 -11.83 -13.86 22.91
CA ASN A 122 -13.10 -14.47 23.30
C ASN A 122 -13.52 -15.67 22.43
N GLY A 123 -12.69 -16.08 21.47
CA GLY A 123 -12.93 -17.21 20.57
C GLY A 123 -13.72 -16.86 19.30
N ASP A 124 -14.24 -15.64 19.18
CA ASP A 124 -14.98 -15.23 17.99
C ASP A 124 -14.07 -15.14 16.75
N THR A 125 -14.61 -15.57 15.62
CA THR A 125 -13.95 -15.39 14.32
C THR A 125 -14.13 -13.96 13.80
N LEU A 126 -13.04 -13.34 13.36
CA LEU A 126 -13.00 -12.06 12.64
C LEU A 126 -13.63 -12.19 11.26
N TYR A 127 -14.31 -11.14 10.81
CA TYR A 127 -14.80 -11.08 9.43
C TYR A 127 -13.63 -11.12 8.44
N PRO A 128 -13.79 -11.78 7.28
CA PRO A 128 -12.72 -11.94 6.29
C PRO A 128 -12.38 -10.63 5.55
N ALA A 129 -12.97 -9.51 5.96
CA ALA A 129 -12.48 -8.18 5.60
C ALA A 129 -11.12 -7.88 6.24
N MET A 130 -10.81 -8.51 7.38
CA MET A 130 -9.45 -8.49 7.93
C MET A 130 -8.61 -9.55 7.18
N PRO A 131 -7.48 -9.19 6.56
CA PRO A 131 -6.71 -10.08 5.69
C PRO A 131 -5.81 -11.06 6.46
N PHE A 132 -6.37 -11.73 7.49
CA PHE A 132 -5.65 -12.76 8.24
C PHE A 132 -5.14 -13.93 7.38
N PRO A 133 -5.76 -14.33 6.24
CA PRO A 133 -5.17 -15.34 5.36
C PRO A 133 -3.81 -14.92 4.79
N SER A 134 -3.65 -13.64 4.44
CA SER A 134 -2.37 -13.08 3.99
C SER A 134 -1.37 -13.04 5.14
N TYR A 135 -1.80 -12.61 6.33
CA TYR A 135 -0.93 -12.46 7.50
C TYR A 135 -0.53 -13.79 8.16
N ALA A 136 -1.18 -14.90 7.82
CA ALA A 136 -0.82 -16.23 8.30
C ALA A 136 0.65 -16.61 8.04
N ARG A 137 1.31 -15.92 7.10
CA ARG A 137 2.72 -16.14 6.73
C ARG A 137 3.76 -15.28 7.43
N LEU A 138 3.33 -14.35 8.31
CA LEU A 138 4.27 -13.46 9.00
C LEU A 138 5.14 -14.24 9.97
N SER A 139 6.44 -13.89 9.99
CA SER A 139 7.40 -14.43 10.93
C SER A 139 7.03 -14.04 12.36
N ASP A 140 7.46 -14.85 13.33
CA ASP A 140 7.21 -14.52 14.73
C ASP A 140 7.90 -13.23 15.17
N ASP A 141 9.04 -12.89 14.57
CA ASP A 141 9.77 -11.66 14.91
C ASP A 141 9.04 -10.41 14.40
N ASP A 142 8.50 -10.45 13.18
CA ASP A 142 7.67 -9.36 12.64
C ASP A 142 6.36 -9.23 13.42
N MET A 143 5.78 -10.34 13.88
CA MET A 143 4.61 -10.33 14.76
C MET A 143 4.89 -9.70 16.13
N LYS A 144 6.06 -10.01 16.74
CA LYS A 144 6.48 -9.39 18.00
C LYS A 144 6.76 -7.90 17.83
N ALA A 145 7.36 -7.50 16.72
CA ALA A 145 7.60 -6.11 16.40
C ALA A 145 6.28 -5.32 16.27
N LEU A 146 5.32 -5.86 15.51
CA LEU A 146 3.96 -5.29 15.41
C LEU A 146 3.30 -5.15 16.79
N TYR A 147 3.34 -6.20 17.61
CA TYR A 147 2.79 -6.14 18.96
C TYR A 147 3.50 -5.08 19.82
N ALA A 148 4.83 -5.00 19.79
CA ALA A 148 5.59 -3.98 20.50
C ALA A 148 5.20 -2.57 20.06
N TYR A 149 5.02 -2.33 18.76
CA TYR A 149 4.55 -1.05 18.25
C TYR A 149 3.15 -0.69 18.76
N PHE A 150 2.18 -1.59 18.66
CA PHE A 150 0.82 -1.28 19.14
C PHE A 150 0.76 -1.09 20.66
N MET A 151 1.59 -1.81 21.42
CA MET A 151 1.57 -1.73 22.89
C MET A 151 2.39 -0.56 23.45
N GLN A 152 3.40 -0.09 22.73
CA GLN A 152 4.37 0.88 23.24
C GLN A 152 4.56 2.12 22.36
N GLY A 153 4.34 2.00 21.05
CA GLY A 153 4.49 3.08 20.07
C GLY A 153 3.19 3.82 19.74
N VAL A 154 2.02 3.21 19.98
CA VAL A 154 0.71 3.82 19.71
C VAL A 154 0.13 4.44 20.98
N ALA A 155 -0.40 5.66 20.85
CA ALA A 155 -1.10 6.32 21.96
C ALA A 155 -2.45 5.63 22.25
N PRO A 156 -2.79 5.36 23.52
CA PRO A 156 -4.09 4.80 23.87
C PRO A 156 -5.22 5.78 23.57
N VAL A 157 -6.30 5.29 22.96
CA VAL A 157 -7.50 6.09 22.67
C VAL A 157 -8.73 5.37 23.24
N PRO A 158 -9.45 5.97 24.21
CA PRO A 158 -10.67 5.39 24.75
C PRO A 158 -11.83 5.60 23.78
N ALA A 159 -11.93 4.73 22.76
CA ALA A 159 -12.95 4.76 21.72
C ALA A 159 -13.64 3.40 21.62
N GLY A 160 -14.92 3.34 21.99
CA GLY A 160 -15.71 2.11 21.97
C GLY A 160 -15.96 1.58 20.55
N ASN A 161 -15.86 0.26 20.39
CA ASN A 161 -16.19 -0.40 19.13
C ASN A 161 -17.68 -0.32 18.82
N ARG A 162 -18.02 -0.11 17.54
CA ARG A 162 -19.39 -0.19 17.06
C ARG A 162 -19.75 -1.62 16.69
N ALA A 163 -20.99 -2.03 17.00
CA ALA A 163 -21.52 -3.31 16.53
C ALA A 163 -21.71 -3.29 15.00
N VAL A 164 -21.71 -4.47 14.38
CA VAL A 164 -22.01 -4.60 12.94
C VAL A 164 -23.48 -4.32 12.66
N ASP A 165 -23.76 -3.72 11.50
CA ASP A 165 -25.12 -3.52 11.00
C ASP A 165 -25.48 -4.65 10.01
N ILE A 166 -25.27 -5.90 10.45
CA ILE A 166 -25.66 -7.11 9.72
C ILE A 166 -26.93 -7.66 10.39
N PRO A 167 -28.04 -7.81 9.65
CA PRO A 167 -29.29 -8.30 10.24
C PRO A 167 -29.16 -9.77 10.67
N TRP A 168 -29.84 -10.11 11.75
CA TRP A 168 -30.01 -11.51 12.15
C TRP A 168 -30.80 -12.26 11.07
N PRO A 169 -30.44 -13.50 10.68
CA PRO A 169 -29.42 -14.38 11.28
C PRO A 169 -28.01 -14.27 10.65
N LEU A 170 -27.79 -13.42 9.65
CA LEU A 170 -26.50 -13.31 8.95
C LEU A 170 -25.35 -12.79 9.84
N SER A 171 -25.67 -12.17 10.98
CA SER A 171 -24.69 -11.71 11.97
C SER A 171 -24.16 -12.80 12.91
N MET A 172 -24.67 -14.04 12.82
CA MET A 172 -24.16 -15.16 13.63
C MET A 172 -22.69 -15.43 13.34
N ARG A 173 -21.87 -15.60 14.38
CA ARG A 173 -20.41 -15.82 14.25
C ARG A 173 -20.02 -17.27 14.01
N TRP A 174 -20.83 -18.24 14.43
CA TRP A 174 -20.49 -19.67 14.31
C TRP A 174 -20.38 -20.18 12.85
N PRO A 175 -21.21 -19.75 11.87
CA PRO A 175 -21.03 -20.17 10.48
C PRO A 175 -19.71 -19.66 9.90
N LEU A 176 -19.32 -18.45 10.31
CA LEU A 176 -18.04 -17.86 9.92
C LEU A 176 -16.85 -18.64 10.50
N SER A 177 -16.98 -19.20 11.70
CA SER A 177 -15.96 -20.11 12.26
C SER A 177 -15.79 -21.37 11.41
N PHE A 178 -16.88 -21.95 10.89
CA PHE A 178 -16.80 -23.09 9.98
C PHE A 178 -16.20 -22.70 8.62
N TRP A 179 -16.62 -21.57 8.07
CA TRP A 179 -16.04 -21.01 6.83
C TRP A 179 -14.52 -20.82 6.98
N ARG A 180 -14.08 -20.23 8.09
CA ARG A 180 -12.67 -20.03 8.38
C ARG A 180 -11.91 -21.35 8.49
N LEU A 181 -12.49 -22.36 9.15
CA LEU A 181 -11.86 -23.69 9.26
C LEU A 181 -11.62 -24.33 7.89
N LEU A 182 -12.52 -24.09 6.93
CA LEU A 182 -12.41 -24.65 5.57
C LEU A 182 -11.45 -23.89 4.66
N PHE A 183 -11.42 -22.56 4.76
CA PHE A 183 -10.76 -21.71 3.75
C PHE A 183 -9.58 -20.90 4.25
N ALA A 184 -9.41 -20.72 5.56
CA ALA A 184 -8.23 -20.04 6.09
C ALA A 184 -7.01 -20.95 5.98
N PRO A 185 -5.85 -20.43 5.54
CA PRO A 185 -4.62 -21.20 5.55
C PRO A 185 -4.20 -21.50 6.99
N LYS A 186 -3.42 -22.56 7.16
CA LYS A 186 -2.69 -22.76 8.41
C LYS A 186 -1.64 -21.66 8.56
N VAL A 187 -1.39 -21.24 9.80
CA VAL A 187 -0.27 -20.35 10.10
C VAL A 187 1.01 -21.12 9.82
N GLN A 188 1.80 -20.60 8.90
CA GLN A 188 3.07 -21.18 8.49
C GLN A 188 4.01 -20.04 8.15
N VAL A 189 5.20 -20.01 8.75
CA VAL A 189 6.17 -18.96 8.44
C VAL A 189 6.47 -19.01 6.94
N PHE A 190 6.55 -17.83 6.31
CA PHE A 190 6.89 -17.72 4.91
C PHE A 190 8.17 -18.51 4.57
N ASP A 191 8.04 -19.41 3.60
CA ASP A 191 9.15 -20.15 3.04
C ASP A 191 9.57 -19.49 1.72
N GLY A 192 10.76 -18.90 1.72
CA GLY A 192 11.34 -18.25 0.54
C GLY A 192 12.27 -19.15 -0.27
N THR A 193 12.44 -20.42 0.11
CA THR A 193 13.48 -21.29 -0.46
C THR A 193 13.23 -21.67 -1.92
N HIS A 194 11.99 -21.58 -2.41
CA HIS A 194 11.68 -21.81 -3.82
C HIS A 194 12.03 -20.64 -4.73
N TYR A 195 12.40 -19.47 -4.17
CA TYR A 195 12.90 -18.34 -4.94
C TYR A 195 14.43 -18.39 -5.03
N ASN A 196 14.95 -18.36 -6.26
CA ASN A 196 16.39 -18.35 -6.51
C ASN A 196 17.08 -17.01 -6.16
N ASP A 197 16.31 -15.94 -5.97
CA ASP A 197 16.80 -14.61 -5.64
C ASP A 197 16.16 -14.16 -4.30
N ALA A 198 17.00 -13.79 -3.32
CA ALA A 198 16.57 -13.32 -2.02
C ALA A 198 15.75 -12.02 -2.09
N ILE A 199 16.00 -11.16 -3.09
CA ILE A 199 15.21 -9.95 -3.31
C ILE A 199 13.80 -10.31 -3.78
N VAL A 200 13.67 -11.32 -4.65
CA VAL A 200 12.36 -11.83 -5.08
C VAL A 200 11.64 -12.49 -3.89
N ALA A 201 12.34 -13.28 -3.06
CA ALA A 201 11.76 -13.86 -1.85
C ALA A 201 11.23 -12.77 -0.89
N ARG A 202 11.98 -11.68 -0.71
CA ARG A 202 11.55 -10.52 0.09
C ARG A 202 10.30 -9.86 -0.51
N GLY A 203 10.26 -9.69 -1.83
CA GLY A 203 9.10 -9.14 -2.54
C GLY A 203 7.86 -10.00 -2.36
N ALA A 204 8.01 -11.32 -2.51
CA ALA A 204 6.95 -12.29 -2.29
C ALA A 204 6.42 -12.23 -0.85
N TYR A 205 7.30 -12.18 0.15
CA TYR A 205 6.92 -12.04 1.55
C TYR A 205 6.03 -10.81 1.80
N LEU A 206 6.40 -9.67 1.22
CA LEU A 206 5.65 -8.42 1.37
C LEU A 206 4.33 -8.44 0.60
N VAL A 207 4.33 -8.88 -0.65
CA VAL A 207 3.13 -8.91 -1.52
C VAL A 207 2.09 -9.93 -1.04
N GLN A 208 2.53 -11.14 -0.65
CA GLN A 208 1.65 -12.20 -0.17
C GLN A 208 1.26 -12.04 1.32
N GLY A 209 2.07 -11.30 2.09
CA GLY A 209 1.94 -11.09 3.52
C GLY A 209 1.28 -9.76 3.85
N LEU A 210 2.05 -8.83 4.43
CA LEU A 210 1.54 -7.54 4.93
C LEU A 210 0.91 -6.69 3.83
N GLY A 211 1.47 -6.62 2.63
CA GLY A 211 0.88 -5.88 1.53
C GLY A 211 -0.44 -6.46 1.02
N HIS A 212 -0.78 -7.71 1.41
CA HIS A 212 -2.05 -8.40 1.18
C HIS A 212 -2.64 -8.16 -0.23
N CYS A 213 -1.79 -8.13 -1.27
CA CYS A 213 -2.23 -7.66 -2.58
C CYS A 213 -3.32 -8.57 -3.17
N GLY A 214 -3.28 -9.86 -2.86
CA GLY A 214 -4.30 -10.85 -3.23
C GLY A 214 -5.70 -10.56 -2.67
N ALA A 215 -5.79 -9.84 -1.55
CA ALA A 215 -7.07 -9.50 -0.94
C ALA A 215 -7.96 -8.68 -1.88
N CYS A 216 -7.37 -7.94 -2.81
CA CYS A 216 -8.08 -7.22 -3.87
C CYS A 216 -7.79 -7.80 -5.26
N HIS A 217 -6.54 -8.14 -5.56
CA HIS A 217 -6.11 -8.46 -6.93
C HIS A 217 -6.20 -9.95 -7.29
N THR A 218 -6.74 -10.82 -6.41
CA THR A 218 -7.03 -12.22 -6.74
C THR A 218 -8.55 -12.42 -6.87
N PRO A 219 -9.03 -13.19 -7.88
CA PRO A 219 -10.44 -13.54 -7.99
C PRO A 219 -10.93 -14.31 -6.76
N ARG A 220 -12.22 -14.20 -6.48
CA ARG A 220 -12.86 -14.90 -5.35
C ARG A 220 -13.82 -15.96 -5.84
N ALA A 221 -13.90 -17.07 -5.10
CA ALA A 221 -14.95 -18.05 -5.28
C ALA A 221 -16.32 -17.46 -4.91
N ARG A 222 -17.40 -18.18 -5.25
CA ARG A 222 -18.77 -17.83 -4.82
C ARG A 222 -18.93 -17.79 -3.29
N THR A 223 -18.08 -18.51 -2.57
CA THR A 223 -18.00 -18.53 -1.11
C THR A 223 -17.10 -17.42 -0.54
N MET A 224 -16.69 -16.44 -1.37
CA MET A 224 -15.97 -15.20 -1.02
C MET A 224 -14.50 -15.34 -0.58
N GLN A 225 -13.94 -16.54 -0.51
CA GLN A 225 -12.49 -16.74 -0.34
C GLN A 225 -11.72 -16.47 -1.64
N GLU A 226 -10.48 -16.05 -1.49
CA GLU A 226 -9.49 -15.98 -2.58
C GLU A 226 -9.31 -17.35 -3.23
N LEU A 227 -9.25 -17.39 -4.57
CA LEU A 227 -8.97 -18.63 -5.30
C LEU A 227 -7.52 -19.10 -5.12
N ALA A 228 -6.59 -18.17 -4.88
CA ALA A 228 -5.18 -18.45 -4.64
C ALA A 228 -4.58 -17.39 -3.70
N LEU A 229 -3.84 -17.82 -2.69
CA LEU A 229 -3.17 -16.95 -1.72
C LEU A 229 -1.68 -16.73 -2.05
N THR A 230 -1.12 -17.54 -2.96
CA THR A 230 0.29 -17.51 -3.36
C THR A 230 0.46 -17.79 -4.84
N ASP A 231 1.63 -17.44 -5.37
CA ASP A 231 2.08 -17.80 -6.71
C ASP A 231 2.17 -19.32 -6.95
N LEU A 232 2.31 -20.11 -5.89
CA LEU A 232 2.38 -21.57 -5.95
C LEU A 232 1.01 -22.24 -6.12
N GLU A 233 -0.09 -21.51 -5.88
CA GLU A 233 -1.45 -22.03 -5.95
C GLU A 233 -2.10 -21.89 -7.33
N GLY A 234 -1.43 -21.22 -8.27
CA GLY A 234 -1.82 -21.17 -9.68
C GLY A 234 -1.94 -19.76 -10.26
N ASP A 235 -2.53 -19.71 -11.46
CA ASP A 235 -2.60 -18.49 -12.27
C ASP A 235 -3.66 -17.48 -11.82
N ASP A 236 -4.57 -17.88 -10.93
CA ASP A 236 -5.57 -16.97 -10.34
C ASP A 236 -4.93 -15.94 -9.39
N PHE A 237 -3.79 -16.26 -8.77
CA PHE A 237 -3.12 -15.36 -7.84
C PHE A 237 -2.75 -14.04 -8.53
N LEU A 238 -3.27 -12.92 -8.04
CA LEU A 238 -3.06 -11.59 -8.61
C LEU A 238 -3.54 -11.39 -10.06
N ALA A 239 -4.45 -12.24 -10.56
CA ALA A 239 -4.98 -12.17 -11.92
C ALA A 239 -6.06 -11.08 -12.15
N GLY A 240 -6.34 -10.26 -11.14
CA GLY A 240 -7.43 -9.28 -11.10
C GLY A 240 -8.49 -9.66 -10.05
N GLY A 241 -9.41 -8.75 -9.78
CA GLY A 241 -10.42 -8.94 -8.74
C GLY A 241 -11.85 -8.71 -9.23
N ALA A 242 -12.82 -9.11 -8.41
CA ALA A 242 -14.19 -8.59 -8.53
C ALA A 242 -14.24 -7.15 -8.02
N ALA A 243 -15.31 -6.43 -8.34
CA ALA A 243 -15.49 -5.07 -7.85
C ALA A 243 -15.59 -5.02 -6.32
N ILE A 244 -14.81 -4.13 -5.70
CA ILE A 244 -14.81 -3.80 -4.26
C ILE A 244 -15.10 -2.30 -4.16
N ASP A 245 -16.15 -1.93 -3.44
CA ASP A 245 -16.60 -0.53 -3.30
C ASP A 245 -16.79 0.21 -4.64
N GLY A 246 -17.25 -0.53 -5.66
CA GLY A 246 -17.46 -0.01 -7.01
C GLY A 246 -16.18 0.15 -7.85
N TRP A 247 -15.06 -0.44 -7.42
CA TRP A 247 -13.78 -0.41 -8.12
C TRP A 247 -13.32 -1.83 -8.45
N VAL A 248 -12.93 -2.07 -9.69
CA VAL A 248 -12.39 -3.34 -10.15
C VAL A 248 -10.86 -3.32 -10.05
N PRO A 249 -10.25 -4.20 -9.23
CA PRO A 249 -8.80 -4.35 -9.14
C PRO A 249 -8.23 -4.92 -10.44
N THR A 250 -7.14 -4.32 -10.93
CA THR A 250 -6.48 -4.74 -12.18
C THR A 250 -5.70 -6.04 -12.02
N ASN A 251 -5.40 -6.72 -13.11
CA ASN A 251 -4.46 -7.83 -13.10
C ASN A 251 -3.04 -7.31 -12.80
N LEU A 252 -2.29 -7.96 -11.90
CA LEU A 252 -0.90 -7.59 -11.57
C LEU A 252 0.14 -8.57 -12.15
N ARG A 253 -0.29 -9.61 -12.86
CA ARG A 253 0.61 -10.57 -13.51
C ARG A 253 1.24 -10.01 -14.79
N GLY A 254 2.16 -10.77 -15.39
CA GLY A 254 2.91 -10.41 -16.60
C GLY A 254 2.12 -10.29 -17.91
N ASN A 255 0.80 -10.13 -17.83
CA ASN A 255 -0.09 -9.87 -18.96
C ASN A 255 0.34 -8.62 -19.75
N ALA A 256 0.49 -8.75 -21.07
CA ALA A 256 1.13 -7.76 -21.92
C ALA A 256 0.30 -6.49 -22.14
N ARG A 257 -1.01 -6.54 -21.87
CA ARG A 257 -1.95 -5.44 -22.12
C ARG A 257 -2.80 -5.09 -20.90
N THR A 258 -3.33 -6.09 -20.21
CA THR A 258 -4.20 -5.88 -19.05
C THR A 258 -3.52 -6.03 -17.69
N GLY A 259 -2.23 -6.40 -17.67
CA GLY A 259 -1.42 -6.48 -16.44
C GLY A 259 -0.11 -5.70 -16.51
N LEU A 260 0.91 -6.14 -15.76
CA LEU A 260 2.20 -5.47 -15.60
C LEU A 260 3.26 -5.93 -16.61
N GLY A 261 2.89 -6.70 -17.64
CA GLY A 261 3.82 -7.24 -18.63
C GLY A 261 4.64 -6.13 -19.33
N ALA A 262 3.97 -5.04 -19.71
CA ALA A 262 4.59 -3.89 -20.39
C ALA A 262 5.30 -2.90 -19.46
N TRP A 263 5.16 -3.05 -18.13
CA TRP A 263 5.76 -2.14 -17.15
C TRP A 263 7.18 -2.58 -16.81
N SER A 264 8.07 -1.61 -16.63
CA SER A 264 9.38 -1.84 -16.02
C SER A 264 9.26 -2.00 -14.49
N GLU A 265 10.31 -2.49 -13.83
CA GLU A 265 10.39 -2.48 -12.36
C GLU A 265 10.27 -1.05 -11.82
N ASP A 266 10.91 -0.08 -12.47
CA ASP A 266 10.86 1.33 -12.10
C ASP A 266 9.45 1.92 -12.22
N ASP A 267 8.68 1.54 -13.24
CA ASP A 267 7.28 1.95 -13.38
C ASP A 267 6.43 1.49 -12.19
N ILE A 268 6.67 0.26 -11.71
CA ILE A 268 5.97 -0.31 -10.56
C ILE A 268 6.39 0.42 -9.29
N VAL A 269 7.70 0.57 -9.04
CA VAL A 269 8.23 1.30 -7.88
C VAL A 269 7.68 2.72 -7.85
N GLN A 270 7.68 3.41 -8.99
CA GLN A 270 7.17 4.77 -9.08
C GLN A 270 5.67 4.85 -8.75
N PHE A 271 4.87 3.89 -9.23
CA PHE A 271 3.45 3.82 -8.92
C PHE A 271 3.23 3.57 -7.42
N LEU A 272 3.92 2.60 -6.82
CA LEU A 272 3.80 2.31 -5.40
C LEU A 272 4.20 3.51 -4.52
N LYS A 273 5.25 4.27 -4.91
CA LYS A 273 5.70 5.45 -4.17
C LYS A 273 4.76 6.65 -4.22
N SER A 274 4.09 6.85 -5.34
CA SER A 274 3.47 8.15 -5.67
C SER A 274 2.01 8.07 -6.11
N GLY A 275 1.51 6.85 -6.35
CA GLY A 275 0.20 6.57 -6.92
C GLY A 275 0.06 6.96 -8.37
N ARG A 276 1.13 7.32 -9.08
CA ARG A 276 1.06 7.80 -10.46
C ARG A 276 2.35 7.53 -11.25
N ASN A 277 2.20 7.05 -12.47
CA ASN A 277 3.31 6.89 -13.40
C ASN A 277 2.93 7.30 -14.82
N LEU A 278 3.70 6.86 -15.82
CA LEU A 278 3.40 7.12 -17.23
C LEU A 278 2.14 6.39 -17.71
N HIS A 279 1.86 5.22 -17.13
CA HIS A 279 0.84 4.29 -17.59
C HIS A 279 -0.52 4.58 -16.96
N THR A 280 -0.55 4.90 -15.66
CA THR A 280 -1.80 5.03 -14.91
C THR A 280 -1.66 5.87 -13.63
N ALA A 281 -2.79 5.99 -12.94
CA ALA A 281 -3.01 6.73 -11.70
C ALA A 281 -3.81 5.86 -10.72
N ALA A 282 -3.54 5.98 -9.43
CA ALA A 282 -4.29 5.32 -8.37
C ALA A 282 -5.70 5.92 -8.24
N PHE A 283 -6.65 5.07 -7.90
CA PHE A 283 -8.05 5.39 -7.66
C PHE A 283 -8.64 4.35 -6.69
N GLY A 284 -9.82 4.64 -6.14
CA GLY A 284 -10.47 3.78 -5.15
C GLY A 284 -9.53 3.47 -3.98
N GLY A 285 -9.61 2.26 -3.43
CA GLY A 285 -8.81 1.82 -2.29
C GLY A 285 -7.29 1.85 -2.52
N MET A 286 -6.82 1.80 -3.77
CA MET A 286 -5.38 1.91 -4.05
C MET A 286 -4.83 3.30 -3.69
N THR A 287 -5.69 4.33 -3.69
CA THR A 287 -5.33 5.69 -3.24
C THR A 287 -4.96 5.69 -1.76
N ASP A 288 -5.68 4.94 -0.94
CA ASP A 288 -5.42 4.80 0.49
C ASP A 288 -4.18 3.95 0.74
N VAL A 289 -4.03 2.83 0.02
CA VAL A 289 -2.85 1.96 0.09
C VAL A 289 -1.57 2.74 -0.22
N VAL A 290 -1.58 3.62 -1.24
CA VAL A 290 -0.43 4.50 -1.51
C VAL A 290 -0.22 5.51 -0.39
N GLN A 291 -1.29 6.18 0.05
CA GLN A 291 -1.20 7.28 1.02
C GLN A 291 -0.79 6.80 2.42
N HIS A 292 -1.20 5.63 2.83
CA HIS A 292 -1.06 5.16 4.20
C HIS A 292 0.00 4.07 4.37
N SER A 293 0.33 3.36 3.29
CA SER A 293 1.27 2.24 3.28
C SER A 293 2.44 2.46 2.31
N MET A 294 2.25 2.28 1.00
CA MET A 294 3.35 2.08 0.03
C MET A 294 4.35 3.25 -0.03
N GLN A 295 3.90 4.50 0.09
CA GLN A 295 4.82 5.67 0.09
C GLN A 295 5.76 5.73 1.31
N HIS A 296 5.50 4.93 2.34
CA HIS A 296 6.29 4.84 3.57
C HIS A 296 7.27 3.66 3.56
N MET A 297 7.17 2.77 2.57
CA MET A 297 8.08 1.64 2.43
C MET A 297 9.46 2.11 1.96
N THR A 298 10.48 1.31 2.26
CA THR A 298 11.83 1.58 1.75
C THR A 298 11.92 1.33 0.25
N ASP A 299 12.82 2.04 -0.43
CA ASP A 299 13.10 1.83 -1.86
C ASP A 299 13.49 0.39 -2.17
N ALA A 300 14.25 -0.25 -1.27
CA ALA A 300 14.66 -1.63 -1.42
C ALA A 300 13.47 -2.60 -1.38
N ASP A 301 12.52 -2.39 -0.46
CA ASP A 301 11.33 -3.24 -0.36
C ASP A 301 10.36 -2.99 -1.52
N LEU A 302 10.21 -1.75 -1.99
CA LEU A 302 9.41 -1.45 -3.18
C LEU A 302 10.00 -2.09 -4.44
N LEU A 303 11.32 -2.07 -4.58
CA LEU A 303 12.03 -2.78 -5.66
C LEU A 303 11.85 -4.29 -5.54
N ALA A 304 11.94 -4.85 -4.32
CA ALA A 304 11.71 -6.27 -4.08
C ALA A 304 10.30 -6.69 -4.52
N MET A 305 9.27 -5.92 -4.13
CA MET A 305 7.89 -6.13 -4.57
C MET A 305 7.77 -6.05 -6.09
N ALA A 306 8.38 -5.05 -6.74
CA ALA A 306 8.37 -4.91 -8.20
C ALA A 306 9.01 -6.12 -8.90
N ARG A 307 10.19 -6.55 -8.45
CA ARG A 307 10.89 -7.74 -8.98
C ARG A 307 10.05 -8.99 -8.87
N TYR A 308 9.46 -9.23 -7.69
CA TYR A 308 8.56 -10.36 -7.49
C TYR A 308 7.34 -10.31 -8.42
N LEU A 309 6.67 -9.15 -8.54
CA LEU A 309 5.54 -9.03 -9.46
C LEU A 309 5.94 -9.31 -10.92
N LYS A 310 7.17 -8.96 -11.32
CA LYS A 310 7.71 -9.27 -12.64
C LYS A 310 8.05 -10.76 -12.85
N THR A 311 8.13 -11.58 -11.80
CA THR A 311 8.29 -13.04 -11.96
C THR A 311 6.98 -13.75 -12.27
N LEU A 312 5.83 -13.10 -12.10
CA LEU A 312 4.52 -13.72 -12.32
C LEU A 312 4.22 -13.84 -13.82
N PRO A 313 4.03 -15.05 -14.36
CA PRO A 313 3.72 -15.24 -15.78
C PRO A 313 2.33 -14.70 -16.12
N THR A 314 2.09 -14.44 -17.41
CA THR A 314 0.75 -14.08 -17.91
C THR A 314 -0.28 -15.14 -17.53
N SER A 315 -1.46 -14.73 -17.07
CA SER A 315 -2.62 -15.62 -16.91
C SER A 315 -3.40 -15.81 -18.22
N ASP A 316 -3.02 -15.10 -19.29
CA ASP A 316 -3.57 -15.27 -20.63
C ASP A 316 -2.46 -15.27 -21.68
N ALA A 317 -2.03 -16.47 -22.08
CA ALA A 317 -0.97 -16.65 -23.08
C ALA A 317 -1.38 -16.19 -24.50
N LYS A 318 -2.67 -15.91 -24.74
CA LYS A 318 -3.18 -15.45 -26.04
C LYS A 318 -3.26 -13.93 -26.13
N GLU A 319 -3.04 -13.22 -25.01
CA GLU A 319 -3.10 -11.77 -25.00
C GLU A 319 -1.94 -11.18 -25.81
N THR A 320 -2.27 -10.28 -26.73
CA THR A 320 -1.28 -9.60 -27.58
C THR A 320 -0.80 -8.30 -26.95
N PRO A 321 0.50 -7.96 -27.06
CA PRO A 321 1.03 -6.70 -26.59
C PRO A 321 0.28 -5.48 -27.15
N TYR A 322 0.24 -4.42 -26.36
CA TYR A 322 -0.28 -3.14 -26.80
C TYR A 322 0.57 -2.55 -27.93
N ALA A 323 -0.09 -2.08 -28.99
CA ALA A 323 0.51 -1.34 -30.08
C ALA A 323 -0.27 -0.04 -30.29
N TYR A 324 0.42 1.09 -30.31
CA TYR A 324 -0.22 2.39 -30.50
C TYR A 324 -0.73 2.54 -31.94
N ASP A 325 -1.97 3.01 -32.08
CA ASP A 325 -2.58 3.40 -33.36
C ASP A 325 -2.92 4.90 -33.31
N ASP A 326 -2.46 5.68 -34.29
CA ASP A 326 -2.64 7.13 -34.30
C ASP A 326 -3.91 7.61 -35.03
N ALA A 327 -4.69 6.70 -35.62
CA ALA A 327 -5.88 7.04 -36.42
C ALA A 327 -6.87 7.97 -35.68
N ALA A 328 -7.19 7.66 -34.41
CA ALA A 328 -8.07 8.49 -33.59
C ALA A 328 -7.46 9.88 -33.30
N ALA A 329 -6.14 9.95 -33.12
CA ALA A 329 -5.45 11.21 -32.88
C ALA A 329 -5.47 12.10 -34.13
N GLN A 330 -5.18 11.53 -35.30
CA GLN A 330 -5.24 12.23 -36.58
C GLN A 330 -6.66 12.75 -36.86
N ALA A 331 -7.69 11.93 -36.63
CA ALA A 331 -9.08 12.34 -36.81
C ALA A 331 -9.47 13.53 -35.92
N LEU A 332 -9.14 13.47 -34.62
CA LEU A 332 -9.43 14.56 -33.68
C LEU A 332 -8.69 15.86 -34.04
N GLN A 333 -7.42 15.76 -34.45
CA GLN A 333 -6.61 16.91 -34.87
C GLN A 333 -7.10 17.54 -36.18
N GLY A 334 -7.60 16.71 -37.11
CA GLY A 334 -8.25 17.14 -38.34
C GLY A 334 -9.70 17.63 -38.14
N GLY A 335 -10.20 17.69 -36.89
CA GLY A 335 -11.56 18.14 -36.57
C GLY A 335 -12.65 17.12 -36.83
N ASN A 336 -12.31 15.89 -37.25
CA ASN A 336 -13.27 14.81 -37.47
C ASN A 336 -13.62 14.14 -36.13
N ALA A 337 -14.79 14.47 -35.59
CA ALA A 337 -15.34 13.89 -34.36
C ALA A 337 -16.59 13.01 -34.63
N SER A 338 -16.68 12.40 -35.81
CA SER A 338 -17.84 11.59 -36.22
C SER A 338 -17.90 10.19 -35.58
N ALA A 339 -16.77 9.67 -35.10
CA ALA A 339 -16.75 8.41 -34.37
C ALA A 339 -17.57 8.50 -33.07
N ARG A 340 -18.25 7.41 -32.70
CA ARG A 340 -19.05 7.32 -31.47
C ARG A 340 -18.22 7.77 -30.26
N GLY A 341 -18.69 8.79 -29.54
CA GLY A 341 -18.04 9.35 -28.35
C GLY A 341 -16.90 10.34 -28.61
N ALA A 342 -16.44 10.51 -29.86
CA ALA A 342 -15.32 11.40 -30.17
C ALA A 342 -15.65 12.89 -29.90
N ALA A 343 -16.88 13.32 -30.19
CA ALA A 343 -17.33 14.68 -29.86
C ALA A 343 -17.32 14.94 -28.35
N VAL A 344 -17.87 14.02 -27.56
CA VAL A 344 -17.87 14.10 -26.09
C VAL A 344 -16.42 14.13 -25.56
N TYR A 345 -15.54 13.29 -26.10
CA TYR A 345 -14.12 13.27 -25.74
C TYR A 345 -13.43 14.60 -26.04
N ARG A 346 -13.60 15.12 -27.25
CA ARG A 346 -13.01 16.38 -27.70
C ARG A 346 -13.41 17.53 -26.79
N ASP A 347 -14.69 17.60 -26.44
CA ASP A 347 -15.27 18.74 -25.73
C ASP A 347 -14.99 18.69 -24.21
N ASN A 348 -14.79 17.50 -23.63
CA ASN A 348 -14.70 17.33 -22.17
C ASN A 348 -13.37 16.78 -21.66
N CYS A 349 -12.65 15.98 -22.46
CA CYS A 349 -11.53 15.16 -21.97
C CYS A 349 -10.18 15.53 -22.62
N MET A 350 -10.22 15.97 -23.88
CA MET A 350 -9.03 16.12 -24.72
C MET A 350 -8.05 17.17 -24.19
N ALA A 351 -8.51 18.19 -23.46
CA ALA A 351 -7.61 19.20 -22.88
C ALA A 351 -6.57 18.60 -21.93
N CYS A 352 -6.96 17.58 -21.16
CA CYS A 352 -6.09 16.91 -20.19
C CYS A 352 -5.47 15.62 -20.75
N HIS A 353 -6.25 14.81 -21.47
CA HIS A 353 -5.79 13.51 -21.96
C HIS A 353 -5.17 13.54 -23.37
N ARG A 354 -5.25 14.70 -24.05
CA ARG A 354 -4.74 15.01 -25.39
C ARG A 354 -5.42 14.22 -26.50
N SER A 355 -5.41 14.74 -27.72
CA SER A 355 -5.92 14.00 -28.90
C SER A 355 -5.24 12.65 -29.10
N THR A 356 -3.98 12.52 -28.64
CA THR A 356 -3.20 11.27 -28.71
C THR A 356 -3.55 10.26 -27.63
N GLY A 357 -4.40 10.59 -26.65
CA GLY A 357 -4.73 9.71 -25.53
C GLY A 357 -3.55 9.39 -24.60
N ARG A 358 -2.43 10.11 -24.72
CA ARG A 358 -1.20 9.88 -23.92
C ARG A 358 -1.19 10.65 -22.60
N GLY A 359 -2.09 11.63 -22.45
CA GLY A 359 -2.08 12.54 -21.32
C GLY A 359 -0.73 13.23 -21.11
N TYR A 360 -0.46 13.57 -19.86
CA TYR A 360 0.77 14.19 -19.42
C TYR A 360 1.36 13.34 -18.30
N THR A 361 2.56 12.81 -18.52
CA THR A 361 3.26 11.88 -17.64
C THR A 361 3.21 12.33 -16.18
N ARG A 362 2.73 11.46 -15.28
CA ARG A 362 2.56 11.70 -13.83
C ARG A 362 1.54 12.77 -13.43
N VAL A 363 0.80 13.31 -14.39
CA VAL A 363 -0.22 14.36 -14.15
C VAL A 363 -1.59 13.84 -14.57
N PHE A 364 -1.75 13.54 -15.85
CA PHE A 364 -2.96 12.98 -16.43
C PHE A 364 -2.58 11.65 -17.08
N PRO A 365 -3.09 10.51 -16.57
CA PRO A 365 -2.67 9.20 -17.04
C PRO A 365 -2.95 9.02 -18.53
N ALA A 366 -2.12 8.21 -19.17
CA ALA A 366 -2.42 7.72 -20.51
C ALA A 366 -3.75 6.96 -20.49
N LEU A 367 -4.53 7.15 -21.55
CA LEU A 367 -5.75 6.39 -21.83
C LEU A 367 -5.45 5.28 -22.84
N GLY A 368 -4.57 5.54 -23.82
CA GLY A 368 -4.03 4.52 -24.70
C GLY A 368 -3.06 3.61 -23.93
N GLY A 369 -3.22 2.29 -24.08
CA GLY A 369 -2.36 1.30 -23.42
C GLY A 369 -2.64 1.09 -21.94
N ASN A 370 -3.59 1.84 -21.34
CA ASN A 370 -3.86 1.76 -19.90
C ASN A 370 -4.61 0.46 -19.54
N PRO A 371 -4.07 -0.40 -18.65
CA PRO A 371 -4.70 -1.65 -18.25
C PRO A 371 -6.13 -1.50 -17.70
N VAL A 372 -6.44 -0.39 -17.02
CA VAL A 372 -7.76 -0.10 -16.45
C VAL A 372 -8.77 0.17 -17.56
N VAL A 373 -8.35 0.87 -18.61
CA VAL A 373 -9.17 1.13 -19.79
C VAL A 373 -9.38 -0.13 -20.61
N GLN A 374 -8.38 -1.02 -20.67
CA GLN A 374 -8.43 -2.22 -21.51
C GLN A 374 -9.00 -3.46 -20.81
N GLY A 375 -9.17 -3.42 -19.49
CA GLY A 375 -9.76 -4.50 -18.71
C GLY A 375 -11.17 -4.88 -19.17
N LYS A 376 -11.54 -6.15 -18.96
CA LYS A 376 -12.83 -6.72 -19.39
C LYS A 376 -14.03 -5.98 -18.79
N ASP A 377 -13.92 -5.57 -17.52
CA ASP A 377 -14.98 -4.87 -16.79
C ASP A 377 -14.76 -3.34 -16.85
N PRO A 378 -15.68 -2.57 -17.46
CA PRO A 378 -15.56 -1.11 -17.58
C PRO A 378 -15.97 -0.35 -16.31
N THR A 379 -16.37 -1.03 -15.22
CA THR A 379 -16.95 -0.40 -14.02
C THR A 379 -16.07 0.71 -13.45
N SER A 380 -14.76 0.48 -13.27
CA SER A 380 -13.85 1.52 -12.76
C SER A 380 -13.79 2.75 -13.67
N LEU A 381 -13.73 2.56 -14.99
CA LEU A 381 -13.70 3.67 -15.95
C LEU A 381 -14.98 4.51 -15.87
N ILE A 382 -16.14 3.83 -15.82
CA ILE A 382 -17.44 4.49 -15.70
C ILE A 382 -17.50 5.25 -14.36
N HIS A 383 -17.05 4.63 -13.26
CA HIS A 383 -17.03 5.25 -11.93
C HIS A 383 -16.19 6.54 -11.93
N VAL A 384 -14.97 6.52 -12.47
CA VAL A 384 -14.12 7.72 -12.61
C VAL A 384 -14.83 8.80 -13.42
N LEU A 385 -15.48 8.46 -14.54
CA LEU A 385 -16.17 9.45 -15.35
C LEU A 385 -17.37 10.07 -14.62
N LEU A 386 -18.11 9.30 -13.83
CA LEU A 386 -19.28 9.78 -13.11
C LEU A 386 -18.92 10.67 -11.92
N THR A 387 -17.90 10.28 -11.14
CA THR A 387 -17.58 10.88 -9.83
C THR A 387 -16.32 11.74 -9.84
N GLY A 388 -15.46 11.58 -10.84
CA GLY A 388 -14.12 12.15 -10.86
C GLY A 388 -13.12 11.28 -10.10
N ASN A 389 -11.89 11.76 -9.97
CA ASN A 389 -10.87 11.15 -9.12
C ASN A 389 -9.86 12.20 -8.67
N ALA A 390 -9.39 12.12 -7.43
CA ALA A 390 -8.34 12.99 -6.92
C ALA A 390 -7.08 12.17 -6.62
N LEU A 391 -6.00 12.48 -7.33
CA LEU A 391 -4.66 12.02 -6.99
C LEU A 391 -4.13 12.87 -5.85
N MET A 392 -4.20 12.35 -4.63
CA MET A 392 -3.69 13.02 -3.44
C MET A 392 -2.16 13.17 -3.48
N GLY A 393 -1.67 14.23 -2.85
CA GLY A 393 -0.23 14.47 -2.71
C GLY A 393 0.46 13.38 -1.88
N THR A 394 1.61 12.92 -2.34
CA THR A 394 2.50 11.99 -1.64
C THR A 394 3.83 12.66 -1.33
N LYS A 395 4.70 12.02 -0.52
CA LYS A 395 6.05 12.53 -0.21
C LYS A 395 6.89 12.82 -1.47
N THR A 396 6.71 12.03 -2.53
CA THR A 396 7.50 12.13 -3.77
C THR A 396 6.75 12.81 -4.92
N ALA A 397 5.43 12.99 -4.79
CA ALA A 397 4.59 13.73 -5.73
C ALA A 397 3.58 14.59 -4.95
N PRO A 398 3.99 15.76 -4.41
CA PRO A 398 3.20 16.52 -3.44
C PRO A 398 1.96 17.22 -4.03
N SER A 399 1.89 17.35 -5.36
CA SER A 399 0.77 18.01 -6.04
C SER A 399 -0.49 17.15 -6.03
N THR A 400 -1.59 17.70 -5.54
CA THR A 400 -2.92 17.11 -5.73
C THR A 400 -3.44 17.43 -7.13
N ILE A 401 -3.93 16.42 -7.85
CA ILE A 401 -4.47 16.58 -9.20
C ILE A 401 -5.86 15.94 -9.24
N THR A 402 -6.85 16.70 -9.69
CA THR A 402 -8.25 16.25 -9.70
C THR A 402 -8.77 16.19 -11.12
N MET A 403 -9.33 15.04 -11.48
CA MET A 403 -10.20 14.89 -12.64
C MET A 403 -11.64 15.17 -12.17
N PRO A 404 -12.36 16.12 -12.78
CA PRO A 404 -13.73 16.41 -12.40
C PRO A 404 -14.66 15.23 -12.72
N GLY A 405 -15.72 15.07 -11.94
CA GLY A 405 -16.82 14.17 -12.28
C GLY A 405 -17.72 14.78 -13.35
N PHE A 406 -18.16 13.96 -14.29
CA PHE A 406 -19.04 14.36 -15.39
C PHE A 406 -20.45 13.81 -15.26
N GLY A 407 -20.74 13.02 -14.22
CA GLY A 407 -22.06 12.41 -14.04
C GLY A 407 -23.20 13.44 -13.97
N TRP A 408 -22.95 14.64 -13.44
CA TRP A 408 -23.98 15.67 -13.32
C TRP A 408 -24.34 16.31 -14.67
N ARG A 409 -23.47 16.23 -15.66
CA ARG A 409 -23.60 16.91 -16.96
C ARG A 409 -23.90 15.95 -18.12
N LEU A 410 -23.28 14.77 -18.10
CA LEU A 410 -23.37 13.78 -19.17
C LEU A 410 -24.43 12.73 -18.84
N SER A 411 -25.28 12.47 -19.82
CA SER A 411 -26.23 11.37 -19.82
C SER A 411 -25.53 10.01 -19.84
N ASP A 412 -26.27 8.94 -19.52
CA ASP A 412 -25.74 7.58 -19.59
C ASP A 412 -25.25 7.20 -20.97
N GLN A 413 -25.91 7.70 -22.02
CA GLN A 413 -25.51 7.47 -23.40
C GLN A 413 -24.19 8.20 -23.72
N GLU A 414 -24.05 9.47 -23.32
CA GLU A 414 -22.81 10.23 -23.56
C GLU A 414 -21.60 9.62 -22.82
N VAL A 415 -21.80 9.16 -21.58
CA VAL A 415 -20.76 8.45 -20.81
C VAL A 415 -20.42 7.10 -21.46
N ALA A 416 -21.42 6.35 -21.93
CA ALA A 416 -21.19 5.09 -22.63
C ALA A 416 -20.43 5.29 -23.94
N ASP A 417 -20.75 6.35 -24.67
CA ASP A 417 -20.13 6.69 -25.94
C ASP A 417 -18.67 7.11 -25.75
N VAL A 418 -18.36 8.01 -24.81
CA VAL A 418 -16.98 8.43 -24.55
C VAL A 418 -16.15 7.28 -23.95
N SER A 419 -16.74 6.44 -23.10
CA SER A 419 -16.08 5.24 -22.57
C SER A 419 -15.74 4.27 -23.70
N THR A 420 -16.68 4.07 -24.64
CA THR A 420 -16.45 3.24 -25.83
C THR A 420 -15.30 3.82 -26.66
N PHE A 421 -15.34 5.12 -26.96
CA PHE A 421 -14.29 5.80 -27.72
C PHE A 421 -12.91 5.59 -27.10
N VAL A 422 -12.77 5.82 -25.79
CA VAL A 422 -11.51 5.66 -25.07
C VAL A 422 -11.04 4.20 -25.07
N ARG A 423 -11.97 3.24 -24.95
CA ARG A 423 -11.67 1.80 -24.91
C ARG A 423 -11.31 1.19 -26.27
N THR A 424 -11.64 1.86 -27.37
CA THR A 424 -11.37 1.38 -28.74
C THR A 424 -10.42 2.28 -29.55
N SER A 425 -9.95 3.39 -28.97
CA SER A 425 -8.99 4.30 -29.60
C SER A 425 -7.55 3.99 -29.21
N TRP A 426 -6.61 4.50 -30.00
CA TRP A 426 -5.17 4.44 -29.73
C TRP A 426 -4.59 3.03 -29.63
N GLY A 427 -5.21 2.05 -30.31
CA GLY A 427 -4.83 0.64 -30.26
C GLY A 427 -5.36 -0.11 -29.02
N ASN A 428 -6.26 0.51 -28.26
CA ASN A 428 -6.99 -0.16 -27.20
C ASN A 428 -7.96 -1.20 -27.77
N ALA A 429 -8.14 -2.30 -27.05
CA ALA A 429 -9.00 -3.42 -27.44
C ALA A 429 -10.09 -3.73 -26.40
N GLY A 430 -10.54 -2.70 -25.67
CA GLY A 430 -11.60 -2.85 -24.67
C GLY A 430 -12.97 -3.06 -25.32
N THR A 431 -13.85 -3.75 -24.61
CA THR A 431 -15.26 -3.95 -25.05
C THR A 431 -16.03 -2.62 -25.05
N PRO A 432 -16.92 -2.38 -26.03
CA PRO A 432 -17.81 -1.22 -26.00
C PRO A 432 -18.68 -1.18 -24.74
N VAL A 433 -19.02 0.04 -24.31
CA VAL A 433 -19.86 0.29 -23.12
C VAL A 433 -21.27 0.68 -23.57
N SER A 434 -22.28 0.14 -22.89
CA SER A 434 -23.68 0.47 -23.11
C SER A 434 -24.19 1.50 -22.09
N ALA A 435 -25.26 2.23 -22.43
CA ALA A 435 -25.92 3.12 -21.47
C ALA A 435 -26.46 2.36 -20.25
N ALA A 436 -26.83 1.08 -20.40
CA ALA A 436 -27.29 0.24 -19.30
C ALA A 436 -26.15 -0.06 -18.29
N ASP A 437 -24.92 -0.26 -18.76
CA ASP A 437 -23.74 -0.41 -17.90
C ASP A 437 -23.54 0.85 -17.07
N VAL A 438 -23.64 2.02 -17.72
CA VAL A 438 -23.52 3.31 -17.03
C VAL A 438 -24.64 3.52 -16.01
N ALA A 439 -25.88 3.27 -16.39
CA ALA A 439 -27.04 3.39 -15.51
C ALA A 439 -26.90 2.49 -14.27
N LYS A 440 -26.31 1.30 -14.42
CA LYS A 440 -26.03 0.39 -13.32
C LYS A 440 -25.02 1.00 -12.34
N VAL A 441 -23.89 1.51 -12.81
CA VAL A 441 -22.86 2.14 -11.95
C VAL A 441 -23.38 3.45 -11.34
N ARG A 442 -24.14 4.25 -12.10
CA ARG A 442 -24.69 5.52 -11.62
C ARG A 442 -25.59 5.34 -10.39
N LYS A 443 -26.35 4.26 -10.31
CA LYS A 443 -27.20 3.95 -9.15
C LYS A 443 -26.42 3.61 -7.88
N THR A 444 -25.13 3.29 -7.99
CA THR A 444 -24.29 2.89 -6.86
C THR A 444 -23.38 4.01 -6.37
N VAL A 445 -23.37 5.17 -7.04
CA VAL A 445 -22.46 6.28 -6.72
C VAL A 445 -23.22 7.56 -6.46
N THR A 446 -22.64 8.44 -5.65
CA THR A 446 -23.15 9.80 -5.47
C THR A 446 -22.52 10.72 -6.51
N VAL A 447 -23.35 11.30 -7.37
CA VAL A 447 -22.93 12.27 -8.37
C VAL A 447 -23.14 13.67 -7.83
N ASN A 448 -22.05 14.40 -7.63
CA ASN A 448 -22.09 15.79 -7.16
C ASN A 448 -21.99 16.74 -8.35
N ALA A 449 -22.94 17.68 -8.45
CA ALA A 449 -22.78 18.83 -9.33
C ALA A 449 -21.75 19.81 -8.71
N PRO A 450 -20.93 20.49 -9.53
CA PRO A 450 -20.04 21.52 -9.02
C PRO A 450 -20.86 22.65 -8.40
N GLU A 451 -20.35 23.23 -7.33
CA GLU A 451 -20.93 24.42 -6.73
C GLU A 451 -20.86 25.57 -7.74
N LEU A 452 -22.03 26.11 -8.08
CA LEU A 452 -22.15 27.20 -9.04
C LEU A 452 -21.94 28.54 -8.34
N PRO A 453 -21.27 29.51 -8.98
CA PRO A 453 -21.26 30.88 -8.50
C PRO A 453 -22.69 31.40 -8.31
N PRO A 454 -22.93 32.31 -7.34
CA PRO A 454 -24.24 32.93 -7.16
C PRO A 454 -24.77 33.53 -8.47
N GLY A 455 -25.98 33.11 -8.88
CA GLY A 455 -26.64 33.58 -10.11
C GLY A 455 -26.32 32.77 -11.38
N ALA A 456 -25.44 31.77 -11.32
CA ALA A 456 -25.23 30.84 -12.43
C ALA A 456 -26.24 29.68 -12.38
N SER A 457 -26.82 29.33 -13.53
CA SER A 457 -27.71 28.17 -13.70
C SER A 457 -27.09 27.16 -14.67
N LEU A 458 -27.31 25.88 -14.41
CA LEU A 458 -26.94 24.77 -15.30
C LEU A 458 -28.09 24.34 -16.22
N GLU A 459 -29.21 25.06 -16.19
CA GLU A 459 -30.32 24.83 -17.12
C GLU A 459 -29.83 25.06 -18.56
N ARG A 460 -30.02 24.05 -19.40
CA ARG A 460 -29.73 24.08 -20.83
C ARG A 460 -30.93 24.60 -21.60
#